data_AF-A0A933T4K2-F1
#
_entry.id   AF-A0A933T4K2-F1
#
_cell.length_a   1.000
_cell.length_b   1.000
_cell.length_c   1.000
_cell.angle_alpha   90.00
_cell.angle_beta   90.00
_cell.angle_gamma   90.00
#
_symmetry.space_group_name_H-M   'P 1'
#
loop_
_entity.id
_entity.type
_entity.pdbx_description
1 polymer ?
#
loop_
_entity_poly.entity_id
_entity_poly.type
_entity_poly.pdbx_seq_one_letter_code
_entity_poly.pdbx_strand_id
1 'polypeptide(L)' 'MKYFVLILILIFSLTLASCSNKAAEMFETAKFEELQNNKEHAIELYDEIIKKYPESEQAKKAKERLAELRKK' A
#
# COMPACT_ATOMS: atom_id res chain seq x y z
N MET A 1 -23.74 29.16 20.92
CA MET A 1 -23.52 29.25 19.46
C MET A 1 -22.04 29.31 19.07
N LYS A 2 -21.26 30.31 19.49
CA LYS A 2 -19.81 30.43 19.15
C LYS A 2 -18.96 29.21 19.54
N TYR A 3 -19.16 28.65 20.73
CA TYR A 3 -18.44 27.44 21.18
C TYR A 3 -18.83 26.19 20.40
N PHE A 4 -20.08 26.11 19.92
CA PHE A 4 -20.55 24.98 19.12
C PHE A 4 -19.88 24.96 17.74
N VAL A 5 -19.72 26.15 17.14
CA VAL A 5 -18.98 26.34 15.90
C VAL A 5 -17.48 26.03 16.08
N LEU A 6 -16.89 26.46 17.20
CA LEU A 6 -15.48 26.14 17.51
C LEU A 6 -15.25 24.64 17.72
N ILE A 7 -16.18 23.95 18.40
CA ILE A 7 -16.12 22.50 18.60
C ILE A 7 -16.26 21.77 17.25
N LEU A 8 -17.17 22.21 16.38
CA LEU A 8 -17.33 21.66 15.02
C LEU A 8 -16.07 21.82 14.14
N ILE A 9 -15.41 22.99 14.21
CA ILE A 9 -14.17 23.25 13.47
C ILE A 9 -13.02 22.39 13.99
N LEU A 10 -12.94 22.19 15.31
CA LEU A 10 -11.91 21.35 15.93
C LEU A 10 -12.07 19.87 15.52
N ILE A 11 -13.30 19.36 15.52
CA ILE A 11 -13.62 17.99 15.09
C ILE A 11 -13.33 17.80 13.59
N PHE A 12 -13.61 18.81 12.76
CA PHE A 12 -13.34 18.75 11.31
C PHE A 12 -11.83 18.64 11.01
N SER A 13 -11.00 19.33 11.78
CA SER A 13 -9.53 19.30 11.61
C SER A 13 -8.86 17.96 11.94
N LEU A 14 -9.50 17.11 12.77
CA LEU A 14 -8.94 15.80 13.16
C LEU A 14 -9.03 14.73 12.07
N THR A 15 -9.79 14.96 10.99
CA THR A 15 -10.02 13.95 9.93
C THR A 15 -8.97 13.95 8.81
N LEU A 16 -8.06 14.94 8.78
CA LEU A 16 -7.12 15.14 7.67
C LEU A 16 -5.81 14.33 7.78
N ALA A 17 -5.64 13.51 8.81
CA ALA A 17 -4.38 12.80 9.08
C ALA A 17 -4.38 11.31 8.64
N SER A 18 -5.08 10.95 7.56
CA SER A 18 -4.96 9.60 6.99
C SER A 18 -3.81 9.55 5.97
N CYS A 19 -2.59 9.40 6.47
CA CYS A 19 -1.47 8.99 5.63
C CYS A 19 -1.58 7.47 5.39
N SER A 20 -2.11 7.07 4.24
CA SER A 20 -2.06 5.68 3.77
C SER A 20 -0.67 5.37 3.21
N ASN A 21 -0.03 4.30 3.69
CA ASN A 21 1.24 3.83 3.12
C ASN A 21 0.92 2.93 1.92
N LYS A 22 0.64 3.56 0.78
CA LYS A 22 0.12 2.89 -0.41
C LYS A 22 1.02 1.78 -0.96
N ALA A 23 2.34 1.92 -0.81
CA ALA A 23 3.29 0.87 -1.18
C ALA A 23 3.14 -0.38 -0.29
N ALA A 24 2.95 -0.18 1.03
CA ALA A 24 2.69 -1.25 1.98
C ALA A 24 1.38 -1.98 1.69
N GLU A 25 0.32 -1.22 1.42
CA GLU A 25 -1.00 -1.78 1.07
C GLU A 25 -0.92 -2.64 -0.19
N MET A 26 -0.32 -2.12 -1.27
CA MET A 26 -0.16 -2.89 -2.52
C MET A 26 0.68 -4.16 -2.31
N PHE A 27 1.72 -4.09 -1.48
CA PHE A 27 2.55 -5.26 -1.19
C PHE A 27 1.79 -6.35 -0.44
N GLU A 28 0.94 -5.98 0.53
CA GLU A 28 0.09 -6.95 1.22
C GLU A 28 -0.98 -7.53 0.30
N THR A 29 -1.54 -6.74 -0.63
CA THR A 29 -2.43 -7.27 -1.67
C THR A 29 -1.72 -8.29 -2.57
N ALA A 30 -0.49 -8.00 -3.03
CA ALA A 30 0.29 -8.93 -3.85
C ALA A 30 0.53 -10.28 -3.14
N LYS A 31 0.86 -10.23 -1.83
CA LYS A 31 1.00 -11.44 -1.01
C LYS A 31 -0.32 -12.21 -0.89
N PHE A 32 -1.44 -11.51 -0.72
CA PHE A 32 -2.74 -12.13 -0.63
C PHE A 32 -3.11 -12.86 -1.93
N GLU A 33 -2.94 -12.21 -3.08
CA GLU A 33 -3.16 -12.83 -4.40
C GLU A 33 -2.30 -14.08 -4.59
N GLU A 34 -1.04 -14.03 -4.16
CA GLU A 34 -0.15 -15.18 -4.21
C GLU A 34 -0.69 -16.36 -3.37
N LEU A 35 -1.19 -16.08 -2.15
CA LEU A 35 -1.81 -17.09 -1.28
C LEU A 35 -3.10 -17.65 -1.86
N GLN A 36 -3.84 -16.86 -2.64
CA GLN A 36 -5.03 -17.30 -3.37
C GLN A 36 -4.71 -18.07 -4.67
N ASN A 37 -3.43 -18.37 -4.92
CA ASN A 37 -2.93 -19.02 -6.13
C ASN A 37 -3.14 -18.19 -7.42
N ASN A 38 -3.34 -16.87 -7.29
CA ASN A 38 -3.42 -15.91 -8.39
C ASN A 38 -2.03 -15.29 -8.63
N LYS A 39 -1.08 -16.14 -9.02
CA LYS A 39 0.35 -15.73 -9.11
C LYS A 39 0.60 -14.69 -10.18
N GLU A 40 -0.12 -14.74 -11.30
CA GLU A 40 -0.01 -13.78 -12.39
C GLU A 40 -0.32 -12.37 -11.89
N HIS A 41 -1.42 -12.20 -11.16
CA HIS A 41 -1.82 -10.90 -10.61
C HIS A 41 -0.87 -10.45 -9.49
N ALA A 42 -0.38 -11.37 -8.67
CA ALA A 42 0.65 -11.05 -7.66
C ALA A 42 1.93 -10.51 -8.30
N ILE A 43 2.38 -11.10 -9.41
CA ILE A 43 3.56 -10.65 -10.19
C ILE A 43 3.33 -9.22 -10.71
N GLU A 44 2.17 -8.96 -11.29
CA GLU A 44 1.81 -7.62 -11.79
C GLU A 44 1.86 -6.57 -10.67
N LEU A 45 1.28 -6.88 -9.51
CA LEU A 45 1.31 -5.98 -8.35
C LEU A 45 2.72 -5.73 -7.84
N TYR A 46 3.58 -6.76 -7.77
CA TYR A 46 4.98 -6.57 -7.39
C TYR A 46 5.74 -5.68 -8.39
N ASP A 47 5.55 -5.88 -9.70
CA ASP A 47 6.15 -5.04 -10.74
C ASP A 47 5.63 -3.59 -10.64
N GLU A 48 4.34 -3.39 -10.35
CA GLU A 48 3.78 -2.06 -10.13
C GLU A 48 4.38 -1.34 -8.91
N ILE A 49 4.60 -2.05 -7.80
CA ILE A 49 5.22 -1.47 -6.59
C ILE A 49 6.62 -0.96 -6.92
N ILE A 50 7.40 -1.75 -7.67
CA ILE A 50 8.75 -1.38 -8.08
C ILE A 50 8.74 -0.14 -8.96
N LYS A 51 7.77 -0.04 -9.88
CA LYS A 51 7.63 1.08 -10.80
C LYS A 51 7.14 2.36 -10.10
N LYS A 52 6.15 2.25 -9.21
CA LYS A 52 5.47 3.40 -8.59
C LYS A 52 6.16 3.89 -7.32
N TYR A 53 6.85 3.01 -6.58
CA TYR A 53 7.51 3.34 -5.31
C TYR A 53 8.95 2.80 -5.25
N PRO A 54 9.81 3.16 -6.22
CA PRO A 54 11.13 2.53 -6.40
C PRO A 54 12.06 2.64 -5.19
N GLU A 55 11.90 3.67 -4.36
CA GLU A 55 12.72 3.92 -3.16
C GLU A 55 12.11 3.34 -1.87
N SER A 56 10.94 2.71 -1.95
CA SER A 56 10.29 2.12 -0.79
C SER A 56 10.92 0.78 -0.39
N GLU A 57 10.88 0.46 0.91
CA GLU A 57 11.23 -0.86 1.41
C GLU A 57 10.39 -1.97 0.76
N GLN A 58 9.15 -1.66 0.37
CA GLN A 58 8.26 -2.57 -0.34
C GLN A 58 8.73 -2.88 -1.75
N ALA A 59 9.30 -1.91 -2.48
CA ALA A 59 9.89 -2.17 -3.78
C ALA A 59 11.12 -3.08 -3.69
N LYS A 60 11.93 -2.95 -2.63
CA LYS A 60 13.03 -3.89 -2.38
C LYS A 60 12.51 -5.32 -2.17
N LYS A 61 11.53 -5.49 -1.27
CA LYS A 61 10.91 -6.79 -1.00
C LYS A 61 10.20 -7.38 -2.22
N ALA A 62 9.53 -6.54 -3.03
CA ALA A 62 8.87 -6.94 -4.26
C ALA A 62 9.86 -7.49 -5.30
N LYS A 63 11.04 -6.86 -5.44
CA LYS A 63 12.12 -7.36 -6.33
C LYS A 63 12.60 -8.74 -5.90
N GLU A 64 12.84 -8.92 -4.60
CA GLU A 64 13.26 -10.19 -4.02
C GLU A 64 12.22 -11.28 -4.30
N ARG A 65 10.94 -11.00 -4.03
CA ARG A 65 9.87 -11.97 -4.24
C ARG A 65 9.65 -12.34 -5.72
N LEU A 66 9.70 -11.37 -6.63
CA LEU A 66 9.63 -11.62 -8.06
C LEU A 66 10.76 -12.53 -8.56
N ALA A 67 11.97 -12.34 -8.04
CA ALA A 67 13.10 -13.17 -8.40
C ALA A 67 12.91 -14.62 -7.94
N GLU A 68 12.22 -14.86 -6.81
CA GLU A 68 11.87 -16.21 -6.36
C GLU A 68 10.76 -16.84 -7.21
N LEU A 69 9.72 -16.06 -7.54
CA LEU A 69 8.59 -16.52 -8.33
C LEU A 69 9.00 -16.93 -9.76
N ARG A 70 9.93 -16.20 -10.38
CA ARG A 70 10.41 -16.47 -11.74
C ARG A 70 11.42 -17.62 -11.83
N LYS A 71 11.93 -18.13 -10.70
CA LYS A 71 12.85 -19.28 -10.65
C LYS A 71 12.13 -20.63 -10.56
N LYS A 72 10.84 -20.61 -10.21
CA LYS A 72 9.98 -21.80 -10.18
C LYS A 72 9.38 -22.07 -11.54
#